data_AF-Q8KGH2-F1
#
_entry.id   AF-Q8KGH2-F1
#
_cell.length_a   1.000
_cell.length_b   1.000
_cell.length_c   1.000
_cell.angle_alpha   90.00
_cell.angle_beta   90.00
_cell.angle_gamma   90.00
#
_symmetry.space_group_name_H-M   'P 1'
#
loop_
_entity.id
_entity.type
_entity.pdbx_description
1 polymer ?
#
loop_
_entity_poly.entity_id
_entity_poly.type
_entity_poly.pdbx_seq_one_letter_code
_entity_poly.pdbx_strand_id
1 'polypeptide(L)'
;METYQQIHDFTPAGAERFAAFLAAQARPDVNAEACRMECLGVMEDNLNGSTAAPLSWELGAFESATGKPATFTAEQADLIVETVNPTE
;
A
#
# COMPACT_ATOMS: atom_id res chain seq x y z
N MET A 1 -24.76 7.66 -4.50
CA MET A 1 -23.63 7.88 -3.58
C MET A 1 -23.14 6.50 -3.22
N GLU A 2 -21.97 6.14 -3.72
CA GLU A 2 -21.39 4.82 -3.52
C GLU A 2 -20.61 4.83 -2.21
N THR A 3 -20.67 3.72 -1.46
CA THR A 3 -19.87 3.50 -0.27
C THR A 3 -18.39 3.45 -0.66
N TYR A 4 -17.55 4.16 0.06
CA TYR A 4 -16.11 4.21 -0.20
C TYR A 4 -15.35 3.43 0.87
N GLN A 5 -14.31 2.70 0.50
CA GLN A 5 -13.41 2.05 1.45
C GLN A 5 -12.20 2.95 1.69
N GLN A 6 -12.05 3.48 2.89
CA GLN A 6 -10.90 4.28 3.28
C GLN A 6 -9.85 3.39 3.97
N ILE A 7 -8.60 3.47 3.54
CA ILE A 7 -7.46 2.83 4.19
C ILE A 7 -6.78 3.86 5.10
N HIS A 8 -6.81 3.61 6.41
CA HIS A 8 -6.16 4.51 7.38
C HIS A 8 -4.69 4.19 7.57
N ASP A 9 -4.35 2.90 7.63
CA ASP A 9 -3.00 2.42 7.86
C ASP A 9 -2.89 0.91 7.57
N PHE A 10 -1.70 0.36 7.69
CA PHE A 10 -1.48 -1.06 7.91
C PHE A 10 -1.87 -1.49 9.34
N THR A 11 -2.31 -2.73 9.49
CA THR A 11 -2.29 -3.42 10.79
C THR A 11 -0.85 -3.64 11.25
N PRO A 12 -0.57 -3.97 12.52
CA PRO A 12 0.79 -4.27 12.97
C PRO A 12 1.49 -5.35 12.12
N ALA A 13 0.77 -6.42 11.75
CA ALA A 13 1.30 -7.47 10.89
C ALA A 13 1.56 -6.99 9.45
N GLY A 14 0.67 -6.16 8.90
CA GLY A 14 0.88 -5.54 7.59
C GLY A 14 2.09 -4.60 7.57
N ALA A 15 2.26 -3.80 8.62
CA ALA A 15 3.38 -2.89 8.77
C ALA A 15 4.72 -3.63 8.86
N GLU A 16 4.78 -4.75 9.60
CA GLU A 16 5.96 -5.61 9.65
C GLU A 16 6.30 -6.20 8.27
N ARG A 17 5.29 -6.67 7.52
CA ARG A 17 5.49 -7.17 6.15
C ARG A 17 5.99 -6.09 5.20
N PHE A 18 5.41 -4.89 5.27
CA PHE A 18 5.83 -3.76 4.44
C PHE A 18 7.25 -3.31 4.79
N ALA A 19 7.59 -3.21 6.07
CA ALA A 19 8.93 -2.89 6.53
C ALA A 19 9.96 -3.94 6.07
N ALA A 20 9.62 -5.23 6.16
CA ALA A 20 10.46 -6.31 5.65
C ALA A 20 10.66 -6.24 4.13
N PHE A 21 9.61 -5.89 3.39
CA PHE A 21 9.70 -5.65 1.95
C PHE A 21 10.65 -4.50 1.61
N LEU A 22 10.50 -3.33 2.26
CA LEU A 22 11.39 -2.19 2.04
C LEU A 22 12.83 -2.52 2.41
N ALA A 23 13.06 -3.20 3.54
CA ALA A 23 14.39 -3.64 3.95
C ALA A 23 15.07 -4.58 2.93
N ALA A 24 14.28 -5.38 2.21
CA ALA A 24 14.79 -6.31 1.21
C ALA A 24 14.98 -5.69 -0.18
N GLN A 25 14.13 -4.74 -0.56
CA GLN A 25 14.02 -4.27 -1.95
C GLN A 25 14.49 -2.82 -2.15
N ALA A 26 14.35 -1.96 -1.14
CA ALA A 26 14.63 -0.54 -1.28
C ALA A 26 16.10 -0.20 -1.04
N ARG A 27 16.53 0.92 -1.62
CA ARG A 27 17.82 1.52 -1.33
C ARG A 27 17.86 2.04 0.12
N PRO A 28 19.04 2.12 0.75
CA PRO A 28 19.16 2.59 2.14
C PRO A 28 18.68 4.03 2.40
N ASP A 29 18.59 4.86 1.35
CA ASP A 29 18.23 6.28 1.42
C ASP A 29 16.76 6.56 1.11
N VAL A 30 15.92 5.53 0.92
CA VAL A 30 14.50 5.71 0.68
C VAL A 30 13.80 6.33 1.89
N ASN A 31 12.84 7.22 1.64
CA ASN A 31 11.95 7.71 2.68
C ASN A 31 10.82 6.68 2.90
N ALA A 32 10.98 5.84 3.92
CA ALA A 32 10.02 4.77 4.24
C ALA A 32 8.59 5.28 4.47
N GLU A 33 8.43 6.48 5.05
CA GLU A 33 7.10 7.06 5.30
C GLU A 33 6.45 7.54 4.00
N ALA A 34 7.24 8.10 3.06
CA ALA A 34 6.73 8.46 1.74
C ALA A 34 6.26 7.22 0.97
N CYS A 35 7.05 6.14 0.98
CA CYS A 35 6.66 4.87 0.38
C CYS A 35 5.42 4.27 1.03
N ARG A 36 5.28 4.36 2.36
CA ARG A 36 4.08 3.91 3.06
C ARG A 36 2.84 4.68 2.60
N MET A 37 2.90 6.01 2.59
CA MET A 37 1.77 6.84 2.15
C MET A 37 1.38 6.56 0.69
N GLU A 38 2.36 6.44 -0.20
CA GLU A 38 2.11 6.11 -1.61
C GLU A 38 1.48 4.72 -1.76
N CYS A 39 2.01 3.73 -1.05
CA CYS A 39 1.53 2.36 -1.05
C CYS A 39 0.07 2.27 -0.59
N LEU A 40 -0.27 2.92 0.53
CA LEU A 40 -1.64 2.94 1.05
C LEU A 40 -2.60 3.64 0.09
N GLY A 41 -2.20 4.77 -0.52
CA GLY A 41 -3.02 5.47 -1.51
C GLY A 41 -3.31 4.63 -2.76
N VAL A 42 -2.29 3.95 -3.31
CA VAL A 42 -2.48 3.05 -4.47
C VAL A 42 -3.38 1.86 -4.11
N MET A 43 -3.24 1.29 -2.91
CA MET A 43 -4.12 0.21 -2.45
C MET A 43 -5.56 0.67 -2.28
N GLU A 44 -5.77 1.90 -1.81
CA GLU A 44 -7.10 2.49 -1.64
C GLU A 44 -7.77 2.71 -3.00
N ASP A 45 -7.03 3.24 -3.99
CA ASP A 45 -7.49 3.36 -5.37
C ASP A 45 -7.84 1.99 -5.96
N ASN A 46 -7.01 0.97 -5.72
CA ASN A 46 -7.27 -0.40 -6.19
C ASN A 46 -8.52 -1.02 -5.53
N LEU A 47 -8.74 -0.75 -4.25
CA LEU A 47 -9.87 -1.27 -3.48
C LEU A 47 -11.20 -0.65 -3.93
N ASN A 48 -11.18 0.62 -4.34
CA ASN A 48 -12.36 1.36 -4.79
C ASN A 48 -12.53 1.38 -6.32
N GLY A 49 -11.58 0.83 -7.06
CA GLY A 49 -11.63 0.73 -8.51
C GLY A 49 -12.77 -0.17 -9.01
N SER A 50 -13.24 0.10 -10.23
CA SER A 50 -14.33 -0.70 -10.86
C SER A 50 -13.94 -2.14 -11.19
N THR A 51 -12.65 -2.45 -11.17
CA THR A 51 -12.09 -3.79 -11.36
C THR A 51 -11.48 -4.26 -10.05
N ALA A 52 -11.72 -5.52 -9.68
CA ALA A 52 -11.07 -6.16 -8.53
C ALA A 52 -9.56 -6.31 -8.80
N ALA A 53 -8.83 -5.21 -8.64
CA ALA A 53 -7.39 -5.16 -8.74
C ALA A 53 -6.77 -5.74 -7.45
N PRO A 54 -5.61 -6.40 -7.56
CA PRO A 54 -4.89 -6.80 -6.37
C PRO A 54 -4.47 -5.57 -5.56
N LEU A 55 -4.41 -5.71 -4.24
CA LEU A 55 -3.88 -4.68 -3.33
C LEU A 55 -2.36 -4.67 -3.43
N SER A 56 -1.86 -4.14 -4.54
CA SER A 56 -0.44 -4.12 -4.89
C SER A 56 0.07 -2.71 -5.13
N TRP A 57 1.28 -2.46 -4.67
CA TRP A 57 2.04 -1.24 -4.93
C TRP A 57 3.42 -1.58 -5.49
N GLU A 58 3.93 -0.75 -6.39
CA GLU A 58 5.24 -0.89 -7.00
C GLU A 58 6.23 0.11 -6.40
N LEU A 59 7.30 -0.40 -5.79
CA LEU A 59 8.49 0.37 -5.51
C LEU A 59 9.23 0.63 -6.83
N GLY A 60 9.36 1.90 -7.21
CA GLY A 60 9.95 2.28 -8.48
C GLY A 60 11.41 1.84 -8.63
N ALA A 61 11.85 1.63 -9.87
CA ALA A 61 13.23 1.22 -10.19
C ALA A 61 14.31 2.14 -9.57
N PHE A 62 14.02 3.44 -9.43
CA PHE A 62 14.95 4.42 -8.88
C PHE A 62 15.18 4.26 -7.36
N GLU A 63 14.15 3.80 -6.66
CA GLU A 63 14.12 3.62 -5.20
C GLU A 63 14.52 2.20 -4.79
N SER A 64 14.47 1.25 -5.73
CA SER A 64 14.91 -0.13 -5.55
C SER A 64 16.44 -0.27 -5.52
N ALA A 65 16.95 -1.11 -4.62
CA ALA A 65 18.37 -1.42 -4.48
C ALA A 65 18.96 -2.11 -5.72
N THR A 66 18.12 -2.77 -6.51
CA THR A 66 18.55 -3.51 -7.71
C THR A 66 18.43 -2.72 -9.01
N GLY A 67 17.91 -1.48 -8.94
CA GLY A 67 17.60 -0.67 -10.13
C GLY A 67 16.43 -1.23 -10.96
N LYS A 68 15.66 -2.17 -10.41
CA LYS A 68 14.48 -2.79 -11.03
C LYS A 68 13.28 -2.60 -10.11
N PRO A 69 12.06 -2.37 -10.66
CA PRO A 69 10.89 -2.25 -9.82
C PRO A 69 10.67 -3.53 -8.99
N ALA A 70 10.07 -3.36 -7.81
CA ALA A 70 9.68 -4.45 -6.94
C ALA A 70 8.25 -4.24 -6.47
N THR A 71 7.46 -5.31 -6.41
CA THR A 71 6.03 -5.22 -6.06
C THR A 71 5.79 -5.73 -4.65
N PHE A 72 5.12 -4.92 -3.84
CA PHE A 72 4.52 -5.34 -2.59
C PHE A 72 3.05 -5.66 -2.80
N THR A 73 2.58 -6.80 -2.29
CA THR A 73 1.17 -7.18 -2.34
C THR A 73 0.68 -7.44 -0.91
N ALA A 74 -0.36 -6.72 -0.53
CA ALA A 74 -1.06 -6.87 0.73
C ALA A 74 -2.33 -7.72 0.55
N GLU A 75 -2.82 -8.23 1.67
CA GLU A 75 -4.17 -8.75 1.84
C GLU A 75 -5.00 -7.73 2.60
N GLN A 76 -6.34 -7.84 2.53
CA GLN A 76 -7.21 -6.93 3.27
C GLN A 76 -6.97 -7.00 4.79
N ALA A 77 -6.53 -8.15 5.32
CA ALA A 77 -6.17 -8.32 6.72
C ALA A 77 -4.88 -7.57 7.14
N ASP A 78 -4.05 -7.15 6.18
CA ASP A 78 -2.88 -6.32 6.44
C ASP A 78 -3.25 -4.84 6.63
N LEU A 79 -4.51 -4.45 6.39
CA LEU A 79 -4.97 -3.06 6.33
C LEU A 79 -6.02 -2.74 7.40
N ILE A 80 -5.99 -1.50 7.88
CA ILE A 80 -7.04 -0.89 8.68
C ILE A 80 -7.97 -0.15 7.73
N VAL A 81 -9.11 -0.77 7.41
CA VAL A 81 -10.08 -0.27 6.43
C VAL A 81 -11.38 0.16 7.12
N GLU A 82 -11.90 1.31 6.73
CA GLU A 82 -13.21 1.82 7.14
C GLU A 82 -14.13 1.95 5.92
N THR A 83 -15.42 1.60 6.08
CA THR A 83 -16.44 1.88 5.07
C THR A 83 -17.07 3.23 5.35
N VAL A 84 -16.87 4.20 4.45
CA VAL A 84 -17.42 5.55 4.53
C VAL A 84 -18.71 5.63 3.72
N ASN A 85 -19.79 6.03 4.39
CA ASN A 85 -21.08 6.34 3.75
C ASN A 85 -21.19 7.85 3.52
N PRO A 86 -21.46 8.32 2.30
CA PRO A 86 -21.48 9.77 2.02
C PRO A 86 -22.64 10.56 2.66
N THR A 87 -23.49 9.91 3.46
CA THR A 87 -24.70 10.48 4.08
C THR A 87 -24.59 10.64 5.60
N GLU A 88 -23.44 10.31 6.18
CA GLU A 88 -23.13 10.55 7.61
C GLU A 88 -22.29 11.80 7.82
#